data_AF-A0A4R3VF24-F1
#
_entry.id   AF-A0A4R3VF24-F1
#
_cell.length_a   1.000
_cell.length_b   1.000
_cell.length_c   1.000
_cell.angle_alpha   90.00
_cell.angle_beta   90.00
_cell.angle_gamma   90.00
#
_symmetry.space_group_name_H-M   'P 1'
#
loop_
_entity.id
_entity.type
_entity.pdbx_description
1 polymer ?
#
loop_
_entity_poly.entity_id
_entity_poly.type
_entity_poly.pdbx_seq_one_letter_code
_entity_poly.pdbx_strand_id
1 'polypeptide(L)'
;MTMRRLLLLLPLLAAVATSQAAETAASAPHLVQKVVRSADLRREWELAYTLRDHQLSLRCVKSMTGRCGVRLVDAPRADAPEAELHVEWIGVPAGATIDRRIQGRAYALCFRPDVGDDKACEPLSALTAF
;
A
#
# COMPACT_ATOMS: atom_id res chain seq x y z
N MET A 1 -55.34 -17.13 -42.43
CA MET A 1 -54.59 -16.44 -41.36
C MET A 1 -53.18 -17.02 -41.33
N THR A 2 -52.21 -16.29 -41.87
CA THR A 2 -50.81 -16.74 -42.02
C THR A 2 -49.90 -15.58 -41.57
N MET A 3 -49.29 -15.71 -40.39
CA MET A 3 -48.25 -14.81 -39.87
C MET A 3 -46.88 -15.45 -40.18
N ARG A 4 -46.05 -14.83 -41.04
CA ARG A 4 -45.03 -13.79 -40.77
C ARG A 4 -43.66 -14.46 -40.47
N ARG A 5 -42.83 -14.73 -41.48
CA ARG A 5 -41.60 -13.97 -41.90
C ARG A 5 -40.79 -13.46 -40.69
N LEU A 6 -39.47 -13.69 -40.54
CA LEU A 6 -38.40 -13.29 -41.46
C LEU A 6 -37.09 -14.03 -41.13
N LEU A 7 -36.38 -14.49 -42.16
CA LEU A 7 -34.94 -14.75 -42.20
C LEU A 7 -34.19 -13.41 -42.26
N LEU A 8 -33.07 -13.28 -41.53
CA LEU A 8 -31.97 -12.36 -41.89
C LEU A 8 -30.66 -12.85 -41.24
N LEU A 9 -29.76 -13.36 -42.09
CA LEU A 9 -28.32 -13.47 -41.86
C LEU A 9 -27.69 -12.08 -41.96
N LEU A 10 -26.72 -11.74 -41.11
CA LEU A 10 -25.68 -10.76 -41.45
C LEU A 10 -24.34 -11.09 -40.72
N PRO A 11 -23.17 -10.79 -41.34
CA PRO A 11 -21.92 -11.52 -41.12
C PRO A 11 -20.85 -10.74 -40.31
N LEU A 12 -19.73 -11.44 -40.09
CA LEU A 12 -18.43 -11.04 -39.54
C LEU A 12 -18.09 -9.53 -39.58
N LEU A 13 -17.46 -9.02 -38.52
CA LEU A 13 -16.34 -8.07 -38.61
C LEU A 13 -15.56 -7.92 -37.29
N ALA A 14 -14.24 -7.91 -37.46
CA ALA A 14 -13.21 -7.24 -36.67
C ALA A 14 -12.83 -7.78 -35.29
N ALA A 15 -11.76 -8.58 -35.30
CA ALA A 15 -10.73 -8.54 -34.27
C ALA A 15 -10.26 -7.10 -34.02
N VAL A 16 -10.25 -6.68 -32.76
CA VAL A 16 -9.19 -5.81 -32.22
C VAL A 16 -8.91 -6.31 -30.81
N ALA A 17 -7.75 -6.95 -30.67
CA ALA A 17 -7.12 -7.14 -29.38
C ALA A 17 -6.89 -5.77 -28.76
N THR A 18 -7.73 -5.37 -27.80
CA THR A 18 -7.36 -4.31 -26.87
C THR A 18 -6.44 -4.96 -25.85
N SER A 19 -5.16 -4.98 -26.20
CA SER A 19 -4.08 -5.02 -25.22
C SER A 19 -4.44 -4.05 -24.12
N GLN A 20 -4.83 -4.59 -22.96
CA GLN A 20 -4.77 -3.85 -21.70
C GLN A 20 -3.28 -3.67 -21.42
N ALA A 21 -2.68 -2.69 -22.08
CA ALA A 21 -1.58 -1.98 -21.47
C ALA A 21 -2.17 -1.40 -20.19
N ALA A 22 -1.95 -2.09 -19.09
CA ALA A 22 -2.06 -1.50 -17.78
C ALA A 22 -1.09 -0.32 -17.80
N GLU A 23 -1.59 0.86 -18.17
CA GLU A 23 -0.99 2.11 -17.80
C GLU A 23 -0.83 2.04 -16.29
N THR A 24 0.40 1.77 -15.85
CA THR A 24 0.86 2.12 -14.51
C THR A 24 0.67 3.62 -14.41
N ALA A 25 -0.53 4.02 -13.98
CA ALA A 25 -0.85 5.38 -13.65
C ALA A 25 0.23 5.83 -12.67
N ALA A 26 1.09 6.75 -13.11
CA ALA A 26 1.98 7.49 -12.24
C ALA A 26 1.09 8.29 -11.29
N SER A 27 0.75 7.64 -10.18
CA SER A 27 -0.26 8.07 -9.23
C SER A 27 0.21 9.35 -8.54
N ALA A 28 -0.62 10.39 -8.58
CA ALA A 28 -0.49 11.54 -7.69
C ALA A 28 -0.31 11.04 -6.24
N PRO A 29 0.39 11.77 -5.36
CA PRO A 29 0.64 11.30 -3.99
C PRO A 29 -0.69 11.03 -3.28
N HIS A 30 -1.01 9.75 -3.11
CA HIS A 30 -2.23 9.32 -2.44
C HIS A 30 -2.02 9.41 -0.93
N LEU A 31 -2.84 10.24 -0.27
CA LEU A 31 -2.95 10.21 1.18
C LEU A 31 -3.64 8.92 1.60
N VAL A 32 -2.93 8.10 2.38
CA VAL A 32 -3.47 6.89 2.97
C VAL A 32 -3.66 7.08 4.47
N GLN A 33 -4.84 6.77 4.97
CA GLN A 33 -5.16 6.84 6.40
C GLN A 33 -5.32 5.41 6.95
N LYS A 34 -4.70 5.15 8.09
CA LYS A 34 -4.69 3.85 8.76
C LYS A 34 -5.11 4.04 10.22
N VAL A 35 -6.18 3.35 10.58
CA VAL A 35 -6.63 3.24 11.97
C VAL A 35 -6.20 1.86 12.47
N VAL A 36 -5.43 1.84 13.55
CA VAL A 36 -5.00 0.60 14.20
C VAL A 36 -5.71 0.50 15.53
N ARG A 37 -6.39 -0.62 15.75
CA ARG A 37 -7.13 -0.91 16.97
C ARG A 37 -6.52 -2.11 17.67
N SER A 38 -6.37 -2.04 18.99
CA SER A 38 -6.01 -3.18 19.81
C SER A 38 -7.26 -3.88 20.33
N ALA A 39 -7.16 -5.19 20.61
CA ALA A 39 -8.29 -5.97 21.13
C ALA A 39 -8.83 -5.42 22.47
N ASP A 40 -7.97 -4.77 23.25
CA ASP A 40 -8.30 -4.14 24.54
C ASP A 40 -8.57 -2.63 24.46
N LEU A 41 -8.56 -2.05 23.24
CA LEU A 41 -8.73 -0.62 22.93
C LEU A 41 -7.72 0.34 23.60
N ARG A 42 -6.73 -0.16 24.37
CA ARG A 42 -5.77 0.69 25.10
C ARG A 42 -4.68 1.27 24.20
N ARG A 43 -4.49 0.67 23.02
CA ARG A 43 -3.40 1.01 22.08
C ARG A 43 -3.95 1.41 20.72
N GLU A 44 -5.16 1.98 20.70
CA GLU A 44 -5.70 2.54 19.47
C GLU A 44 -4.94 3.80 19.04
N TRP A 45 -4.69 3.88 17.74
CA TRP A 45 -4.07 5.04 17.13
C TRP A 45 -4.46 5.16 15.66
N GLU A 46 -4.23 6.35 15.13
CA GLU A 46 -4.53 6.74 13.77
C GLU A 46 -3.31 7.42 13.15
N LEU A 47 -2.91 6.92 11.99
CA LEU A 47 -1.78 7.41 11.23
C LEU A 47 -2.25 7.75 9.81
N ALA A 48 -1.80 8.89 9.30
CA ALA A 48 -1.89 9.21 7.89
C ALA A 48 -0.49 9.19 7.27
N TYR A 49 -0.35 8.71 6.04
CA TYR A 49 0.91 8.76 5.33
C TYR A 49 0.75 9.08 3.85
N THR A 50 1.78 9.68 3.29
CA THR A 50 1.93 9.90 1.85
C THR A 50 3.28 9.34 1.42
N LEU A 51 3.33 8.89 0.17
CA LEU A 51 4.58 8.49 -0.47
C LEU A 51 4.68 9.22 -1.80
N ARG A 52 5.77 9.96 -1.99
CA ARG A 52 6.03 10.73 -3.20
C ARG A 52 7.53 10.78 -3.46
N ASP A 53 7.96 10.47 -4.67
CA ASP A 53 9.37 10.64 -5.08
C ASP A 53 10.38 10.00 -4.08
N HIS A 54 10.06 8.78 -3.61
CA HIS A 54 10.77 8.05 -2.56
C HIS A 54 10.81 8.70 -1.15
N GLN A 55 10.02 9.76 -0.93
CA GLN A 55 9.84 10.37 0.37
C GLN A 55 8.53 9.88 1.00
N LEU A 56 8.67 9.17 2.12
CA LEU A 56 7.60 8.73 2.98
C LEU A 56 7.36 9.78 4.07
N SER A 57 6.18 10.36 4.12
CA SER A 57 5.76 11.25 5.21
C SER A 57 4.75 10.54 6.10
N LEU A 58 5.04 10.45 7.39
CA LEU A 58 4.22 9.74 8.39
C LEU A 58 3.70 10.75 9.41
N ARG A 59 2.38 10.88 9.52
CA ARG A 59 1.73 11.75 10.51
C ARG A 59 0.90 10.92 11.48
N CYS A 60 1.24 10.98 12.76
CA CYS A 60 0.42 10.38 13.81
C CYS A 60 -0.70 11.35 14.15
N VAL A 61 -1.92 11.05 13.70
CA VAL A 61 -3.11 11.90 13.88
C VAL A 61 -3.60 11.81 15.32
N LYS A 62 -3.69 10.59 15.86
CA LYS A 62 -4.15 10.32 17.22
C LYS A 62 -3.44 9.09 17.77
N SER A 63 -3.08 9.09 19.05
CA SER A 63 -2.61 7.88 19.73
C SER A 63 -2.93 7.94 21.21
N MET A 64 -3.47 6.84 21.75
CA MET A 64 -3.74 6.68 23.19
C MET A 64 -2.46 6.54 24.02
N THR A 65 -1.37 6.06 23.41
CA THR A 65 -0.06 5.85 24.07
C THR A 65 0.93 6.97 23.77
N GLY A 66 0.50 8.00 23.03
CA GLY A 66 1.32 9.14 22.63
C GLY A 66 2.22 8.91 21.41
N ARG A 67 2.21 7.72 20.80
CA ARG A 67 2.97 7.41 19.57
C ARG A 67 2.23 6.44 18.64
N CYS A 68 2.47 6.57 17.34
CA CYS A 68 2.09 5.60 16.32
C CYS A 68 3.34 4.80 15.90
N GLY A 69 3.25 3.46 15.91
CA GLY A 69 4.36 2.57 15.56
C GLY A 69 4.25 2.07 14.13
N VAL A 70 5.30 2.26 13.34
CA VAL A 70 5.37 1.79 11.94
C VAL A 70 6.67 1.03 11.74
N ARG A 71 6.58 -0.16 11.15
CA ARG A 71 7.77 -0.86 10.63
C ARG A 71 7.89 -0.56 9.15
N LEU A 72 9.00 0.05 8.76
CA LEU A 72 9.38 0.27 7.37
C LEU A 72 10.32 -0.86 6.95
N VAL A 73 9.98 -1.52 5.85
CA VAL A 73 10.90 -2.40 5.10
C VAL A 73 11.25 -1.69 3.81
N ASP A 74 12.52 -1.49 3.57
CA ASP A 74 13.09 -0.89 2.36
C ASP A 74 13.96 -1.94 1.65
N ALA A 75 13.70 -2.19 0.37
CA ALA A 75 14.29 -3.27 -0.39
C ALA A 75 14.85 -2.77 -1.73
N PRO A 76 16.04 -3.25 -2.16
CA PRO A 76 16.62 -2.85 -3.45
C PRO A 76 15.77 -3.30 -4.65
N ARG A 77 14.91 -4.32 -4.47
CA ARG A 77 13.96 -4.86 -5.45
C ARG A 77 12.84 -5.62 -4.73
N ALA A 78 11.72 -5.86 -5.40
CA ALA A 78 10.53 -6.49 -4.81
C ALA A 78 10.73 -7.99 -4.47
N ASP A 79 11.73 -8.65 -5.07
CA ASP A 79 12.07 -10.06 -4.86
C ASP A 79 13.41 -10.23 -4.10
N ALA A 80 13.85 -9.18 -3.40
CA ALA A 80 15.11 -9.22 -2.65
C ALA A 80 15.03 -10.29 -1.55
N PRO A 81 16.09 -11.07 -1.27
CA PRO A 81 16.12 -11.96 -0.13
C PRO A 81 16.06 -11.18 1.19
N GLU A 82 15.58 -11.80 2.26
CA GLU A 82 15.44 -11.15 3.58
C GLU A 82 16.73 -10.50 4.10
N ALA A 83 17.89 -11.09 3.78
CA ALA A 83 19.21 -10.58 4.18
C ALA A 83 19.60 -9.24 3.50
N GLU A 84 18.96 -8.88 2.39
CA GLU A 84 19.20 -7.63 1.65
C GLU A 84 18.21 -6.51 2.04
N LEU A 85 17.25 -6.80 2.93
CA LEU A 85 16.23 -5.84 3.35
C LEU A 85 16.78 -4.90 4.43
N HIS A 86 16.53 -3.61 4.27
CA HIS A 86 16.68 -2.64 5.36
C HIS A 86 15.37 -2.53 6.14
N VAL A 87 15.43 -2.69 7.46
CA VAL A 87 14.25 -2.68 8.32
C VAL A 87 14.40 -1.66 9.44
N GLU A 88 13.47 -0.73 9.55
CA GLU A 88 13.43 0.32 10.58
C GLU A 88 12.10 0.28 11.34
N TRP A 89 12.17 0.40 12.67
CA TRP A 89 11.01 0.71 13.51
C TRP A 89 10.93 2.21 13.79
N ILE A 90 9.84 2.84 13.36
CA ILE A 90 9.60 4.28 13.46
C ILE A 90 8.49 4.54 14.48
N GLY A 91 8.80 5.28 15.54
CA GLY A 91 7.83 5.76 16.52
C GLY A 91 7.49 7.23 16.29
N VAL A 92 6.34 7.50 15.67
CA VAL A 92 5.89 8.86 15.36
C VAL A 92 5.12 9.44 16.57
N PRO A 93 5.59 10.53 17.21
CA PRO A 93 4.84 11.18 18.29
C PRO A 93 3.45 11.65 17.85
N ALA A 94 2.46 11.55 18.73
CA ALA A 94 1.12 12.05 18.47
C ALA A 94 1.14 13.54 18.10
N GLY A 95 0.44 13.91 17.01
CA GLY A 95 0.41 15.26 16.47
C GLY A 95 1.62 15.64 15.61
N ALA A 96 2.67 14.82 15.58
CA ALA A 96 3.88 15.08 14.80
C ALA A 96 3.82 14.42 13.41
N THR A 97 4.64 14.96 12.52
CA THR A 97 4.98 14.38 11.21
C THR A 97 6.47 14.07 11.20
N ILE A 98 6.83 12.89 10.66
CA ILE A 98 8.22 12.49 10.42
C ILE A 98 8.34 12.11 8.96
N ASP A 99 9.40 12.59 8.32
CA ASP A 99 9.75 12.20 6.96
C ASP A 99 10.90 11.17 6.96
N ARG A 100 10.82 10.25 6.02
CA ARG A 100 11.83 9.23 5.74
C ARG A 100 12.07 9.15 4.24
N ARG A 101 13.34 8.97 3.86
CA ARG A 101 13.70 8.68 2.48
C ARG A 101 13.92 7.19 2.33
N ILE A 102 13.17 6.59 1.42
CA ILE A 102 13.30 5.19 1.03
C ILE A 102 14.36 5.14 -0.08
N GLN A 103 15.37 4.29 0.08
CA GLN A 103 16.52 4.22 -0.83
C GLN A 103 16.36 3.13 -1.88
N GLY A 104 15.61 2.08 -1.56
CA GLY A 104 15.36 0.96 -2.43
C GLY A 104 14.33 1.23 -3.52
N ARG A 105 14.05 0.16 -4.27
CA ARG A 105 13.08 0.14 -5.37
C ARG A 105 11.78 -0.57 -5.01
N ALA A 106 11.69 -1.12 -3.80
CA ALA A 106 10.45 -1.60 -3.23
C ALA A 106 10.41 -1.33 -1.73
N TYR A 107 9.20 -1.27 -1.17
CA TYR A 107 9.00 -1.01 0.24
C TYR A 107 7.78 -1.73 0.80
N ALA A 108 7.72 -1.93 2.12
CA ALA A 108 6.51 -2.30 2.82
C ALA A 108 6.35 -1.48 4.10
N LEU A 109 5.09 -1.15 4.44
CA LEU A 109 4.73 -0.49 5.69
C LEU A 109 3.82 -1.41 6.49
N CYS A 110 4.25 -1.73 7.71
CA CYS A 110 3.52 -2.58 8.61
C CYS A 110 3.10 -1.80 9.86
N PHE A 111 1.79 -1.87 10.14
CA PHE A 111 1.12 -1.09 11.18
C PHE A 111 0.68 -2.03 12.29
N ARG A 112 1.11 -1.77 13.52
CA ARG A 112 0.89 -2.69 14.64
C ARG A 112 0.47 -1.94 15.91
N PRO A 113 -0.55 -2.42 16.64
CA PRO A 113 -0.96 -1.81 17.90
C PRO A 113 0.17 -1.86 18.94
N ASP A 114 1.04 -2.88 18.82
CA ASP A 114 2.18 -3.12 19.69
C ASP A 114 3.49 -2.91 18.94
N VAL A 115 4.27 -1.92 19.38
CA VAL A 115 5.64 -1.71 18.91
C VAL A 115 6.49 -2.89 19.42
N GLY A 116 7.03 -3.71 18.51
CA GLY A 116 8.01 -4.74 18.87
C GLY A 116 7.58 -6.22 18.81
N ASP A 117 6.57 -6.61 18.02
CA ASP A 117 6.49 -8.01 17.56
C ASP A 117 6.55 -8.08 16.04
N ASP A 118 7.60 -8.78 15.58
CA ASP A 118 8.10 -8.80 14.22
C ASP A 118 7.33 -9.76 13.29
N LYS A 119 6.38 -10.53 13.82
CA LYS A 119 5.78 -11.68 13.11
C LYS A 119 4.70 -11.34 12.08
N ALA A 120 4.21 -10.11 12.02
CA ALA A 120 3.05 -9.74 11.20
C ALA A 120 3.40 -9.03 9.88
N CYS A 121 4.69 -8.90 9.57
CA CYS A 121 5.16 -8.38 8.30
C CYS A 121 6.02 -9.49 7.70
N GLU A 122 5.41 -10.39 6.92
CA GLU A 122 6.17 -11.27 6.04
C GLU A 122 6.79 -10.37 4.97
N PRO A 123 8.09 -10.04 5.07
CA PRO A 123 8.60 -8.85 4.42
C PRO A 123 8.47 -8.93 2.90
N LEU A 124 8.70 -10.12 2.34
CA LEU A 124 8.76 -10.35 0.90
C LEU A 124 7.38 -10.36 0.22
N SER A 125 6.36 -10.90 0.89
CA SER A 125 5.01 -10.99 0.32
C SER A 125 4.28 -9.64 0.32
N ALA A 126 4.78 -8.65 1.08
CA ALA A 126 4.17 -7.34 1.25
C ALA A 126 4.89 -6.20 0.49
N LEU A 127 5.99 -6.49 -0.22
CA LEU A 127 6.75 -5.45 -0.93
C LEU A 127 5.95 -4.84 -2.09
N THR A 128 5.87 -3.51 -2.09
CA THR A 128 5.32 -2.69 -3.16
C THR A 128 6.48 -2.05 -3.92
N ALA A 129 6.55 -2.27 -5.23
CA ALA A 129 7.52 -1.61 -6.08
C ALA A 129 7.19 -0.12 -6.27
N PHE A 130 8.23 0.71 -6.44
CA PHE A 130 8.09 2.11 -6.87
C PHE A 130 7.85 2.23 -8.37
#